data_AF-A0A6J4PMW0-F1
#
_entry.id   AF-A0A6J4PMW0-F1
#
_cell.length_a   1.000
_cell.length_b   1.000
_cell.length_c   1.000
_cell.angle_alpha   90.00
_cell.angle_beta   90.00
_cell.angle_gamma   90.00
#
_symmetry.space_group_name_H-M   'P 1'
#
loop_
_entity.id
_entity.type
_entity.pdbx_description
1 polymer ?
#
loop_
_entity_poly.entity_id
_entity_poly.type
_entity_poly.pdbx_seq_one_letter_code
_entity_poly.pdbx_strand_id
1 'polypeptide(L)'
;MTSHVVVDGANVIGSRPDGWWRDRPAAARRLAGQLVAALTEEAERLAGALDVEHPVRVHLVLEGDARVPDAPSHPDLSVVAASADGDAAIVALAGELGPGTLVVTADRALRERVDTLGARTAGPSALLAVLTP
;
A
#
# COMPACT_ATOMS: atom_id res chain seq x y z
N MET A 1 -8.82 8.21 16.14
CA MET A 1 -8.84 8.64 14.72
C MET A 1 -8.40 7.44 13.88
N THR A 2 -8.83 7.31 12.63
CA THR A 2 -8.37 6.20 11.78
C THR A 2 -7.02 6.57 11.17
N SER A 3 -6.03 5.67 11.25
CA SER A 3 -4.76 5.84 10.55
C SER A 3 -4.90 5.44 9.09
N HIS A 4 -4.34 6.26 8.21
CA HIS A 4 -4.32 5.97 6.77
C HIS A 4 -2.95 5.48 6.32
N VAL A 5 -2.95 4.36 5.61
CA VAL A 5 -1.74 3.76 5.02
C VAL A 5 -1.93 3.66 3.52
N VAL A 6 -1.13 4.38 2.74
CA VAL A 6 -1.07 4.27 1.28
C VAL A 6 0.07 3.33 0.91
N VAL A 7 -0.23 2.29 0.14
CA VAL A 7 0.74 1.27 -0.28
C VAL A 7 1.02 1.44 -1.76
N ASP A 8 2.28 1.68 -2.09
CA ASP A 8 2.79 1.61 -3.46
C ASP A 8 2.87 0.14 -3.90
N GLY A 9 1.85 -0.32 -4.61
CA GLY A 9 1.72 -1.72 -4.98
C GLY A 9 2.84 -2.18 -5.91
N ALA A 10 3.24 -1.35 -6.88
CA ALA A 10 4.32 -1.69 -7.81
C ALA A 10 5.66 -1.83 -7.08
N ASN A 11 5.97 -0.92 -6.16
CA ASN A 11 7.19 -0.96 -5.36
C ASN A 11 7.21 -2.15 -4.39
N VAL A 12 6.09 -2.43 -3.70
CA VAL A 12 6.00 -3.57 -2.78
C VAL A 12 6.13 -4.89 -3.51
N ILE A 13 5.42 -5.08 -4.63
CA ILE A 13 5.53 -6.29 -5.47
C ILE A 13 6.97 -6.43 -6.01
N GLY A 14 7.54 -5.33 -6.52
CA GLY A 14 8.88 -5.30 -7.07
C GLY A 14 10.00 -5.55 -6.06
N SER A 15 9.74 -5.40 -4.76
CA SER A 15 10.73 -5.58 -3.69
C SER A 15 11.08 -7.05 -3.39
N ARG A 16 10.30 -8.02 -3.91
CA ARG A 16 10.52 -9.46 -3.72
C ARG A 16 10.79 -10.16 -5.06
N PRO A 17 11.82 -11.02 -5.17
CA PRO A 17 12.09 -11.79 -6.39
C PRO A 17 11.21 -13.04 -6.47
N ASP A 18 9.89 -12.88 -6.43
CA ASP A 18 8.90 -13.98 -6.34
C ASP A 18 8.31 -14.41 -7.70
N GLY A 19 8.87 -13.91 -8.81
CA GLY A 19 8.39 -14.21 -10.15
C GLY A 19 7.29 -13.28 -10.66
N TRP A 20 6.95 -12.19 -9.96
CA TRP A 20 5.90 -11.23 -10.34
C TRP A 20 5.95 -10.75 -11.81
N TRP A 21 7.13 -10.68 -12.42
CA TRP A 21 7.30 -10.22 -13.80
C TRP A 21 6.63 -11.14 -14.82
N ARG A 22 6.32 -12.39 -14.45
CA ARG A 22 5.62 -13.35 -15.31
C ARG A 22 4.11 -13.10 -15.35
N ASP A 23 3.54 -12.56 -14.28
CA ASP A 23 2.10 -12.29 -14.14
C ASP A 23 1.87 -11.18 -13.10
N ARG A 24 1.92 -9.94 -13.57
CA ARG A 24 1.70 -8.74 -12.74
C ARG A 24 0.29 -8.70 -12.15
N PRO A 25 -0.80 -8.98 -12.91
CA PRO A 25 -2.13 -9.07 -12.33
C PRO A 25 -2.24 -10.09 -11.19
N ALA A 26 -1.64 -11.28 -11.31
CA ALA A 26 -1.66 -12.28 -10.25
C ALA A 26 -0.87 -11.82 -9.02
N ALA A 27 0.28 -11.17 -9.21
CA ALA A 27 1.04 -10.59 -8.11
C ALA A 27 0.25 -9.50 -7.35
N ALA A 28 -0.46 -8.64 -8.07
CA ALA A 28 -1.33 -7.61 -7.47
C ALA A 28 -2.50 -8.22 -6.68
N ARG A 29 -3.18 -9.24 -7.23
CA ARG A 29 -4.24 -9.96 -6.50
C ARG A 29 -3.72 -10.65 -5.25
N ARG A 30 -2.51 -11.24 -5.31
CA ARG A 30 -1.86 -11.86 -4.16
C ARG A 30 -1.60 -10.84 -3.07
N LEU A 31 -1.00 -9.69 -3.40
CA LEU A 31 -0.77 -8.63 -2.42
C LEU A 31 -2.09 -8.13 -1.79
N ALA A 32 -3.11 -7.89 -2.61
CA ALA A 32 -4.43 -7.50 -2.11
C ALA A 32 -5.03 -8.56 -1.18
N GLY A 33 -4.94 -9.85 -1.52
CA GLY A 33 -5.40 -10.94 -0.67
C GLY A 33 -4.66 -11.03 0.66
N GLN A 34 -3.34 -10.84 0.66
CA GLN A 34 -2.53 -10.80 1.88
C GLN A 34 -2.92 -9.62 2.78
N LEU A 35 -3.22 -8.45 2.20
CA LEU A 35 -3.71 -7.29 2.94
C LEU A 35 -5.10 -7.53 3.54
N VAL A 36 -6.01 -8.18 2.79
CA VAL A 36 -7.34 -8.57 3.31
C VAL A 36 -7.17 -9.51 4.52
N ALA A 37 -6.33 -10.54 4.41
CA ALA A 37 -6.08 -11.46 5.51
C ALA A 37 -5.51 -10.73 6.74
N ALA A 38 -4.50 -9.87 6.55
CA ALA A 38 -3.90 -9.09 7.64
C ALA A 38 -4.91 -8.14 8.31
N LEU A 39 -5.77 -7.48 7.53
CA LEU A 39 -6.83 -6.61 8.06
C LEU A 39 -7.95 -7.37 8.78
N THR A 40 -8.16 -8.64 8.43
CA THR A 40 -9.21 -9.48 9.01
C THR A 40 -8.75 -10.13 10.31
N GLU A 41 -7.52 -10.67 10.32
CA GLU A 41 -7.03 -11.54 11.39
C GLU A 41 -5.97 -10.88 12.28
N GLU A 42 -5.25 -9.88 11.77
CA GLU A 42 -4.03 -9.35 12.39
C GLU A 42 -3.96 -7.81 12.36
N ALA A 43 -5.10 -7.11 12.38
CA ALA A 43 -5.16 -5.65 12.18
C ALA A 43 -4.29 -4.85 13.16
N GLU A 44 -4.26 -5.24 14.45
CA GLU A 44 -3.41 -4.60 15.46
C GLU A 44 -1.91 -4.85 15.21
N ARG A 45 -1.56 -6.05 14.73
CA ARG A 45 -0.17 -6.40 14.37
C ARG A 45 0.28 -5.62 13.13
N LEU A 46 -0.61 -5.47 12.14
CA LEU A 46 -0.38 -4.61 10.97
C LEU A 46 -0.12 -3.16 11.40
N ALA A 47 -0.96 -2.61 12.28
CA ALA A 47 -0.80 -1.26 12.81
C ALA A 47 0.54 -1.09 13.53
N GLY A 48 0.89 -2.03 14.41
CA GLY A 48 2.14 -2.02 15.16
C GLY A 48 3.40 -2.11 14.29
N ALA A 49 3.41 -2.95 13.25
CA ALA A 49 4.55 -3.06 12.34
C ALA A 49 4.75 -1.83 11.44
N LEU A 50 3.67 -1.08 11.19
CA LEU A 50 3.68 0.16 10.43
C LEU A 50 3.83 1.41 11.31
N ASP A 51 3.93 1.25 12.64
CA ASP A 51 4.01 2.34 13.61
C ASP A 51 2.87 3.38 13.45
N VAL A 52 1.65 2.86 13.29
CA VAL A 52 0.41 3.65 13.17
C VAL A 52 -0.61 3.22 14.24
N GLU A 53 -1.55 4.10 14.56
CA GLU A 53 -2.62 3.78 15.51
C GLU A 53 -3.72 2.93 14.85
N HIS A 54 -4.30 2.00 15.60
CA HIS A 54 -5.52 1.29 15.20
C HIS A 54 -6.76 2.19 15.45
N PRO A 55 -7.79 2.19 14.57
CA PRO A 55 -7.96 1.38 13.37
C PRO A 55 -7.16 1.88 12.17
N VAL A 56 -6.76 0.95 11.29
CA VAL A 56 -6.00 1.23 10.06
C VAL A 56 -6.91 1.07 8.85
N ARG A 57 -6.86 2.05 7.94
CA ARG A 57 -7.41 1.93 6.59
C ARG A 57 -6.29 1.95 5.56
N VAL A 58 -6.20 0.89 4.77
CA VAL A 58 -5.19 0.69 3.74
C VAL A 58 -5.72 1.12 2.38
N HIS A 59 -4.91 1.86 1.63
CA HIS A 59 -5.15 2.25 0.25
C HIS A 59 -4.05 1.66 -0.63
N LEU A 60 -4.34 0.57 -1.34
CA LEU A 60 -3.39 -0.07 -2.25
C LEU A 60 -3.46 0.60 -3.62
N VAL A 61 -2.40 1.31 -4.01
CA VAL A 61 -2.31 1.94 -5.32
C VAL A 61 -1.70 0.97 -6.33
N LEU A 62 -2.41 0.74 -7.43
CA LEU A 62 -2.00 -0.13 -8.54
C LEU A 62 -2.01 0.64 -9.85
N GLU A 63 -1.02 0.41 -10.70
CA GLU A 63 -0.87 1.08 -11.98
C GLU A 63 -0.71 0.08 -13.15
N GLY A 64 -0.87 0.59 -14.38
CA GLY A 64 -0.62 -0.17 -15.60
C GLY A 64 -1.33 -1.53 -15.66
N ASP A 65 -0.58 -2.57 -16.02
CA ASP A 65 -1.06 -3.95 -16.14
C ASP A 65 -1.33 -4.62 -14.78
N ALA A 66 -0.96 -3.99 -13.66
CA ALA A 66 -1.24 -4.51 -12.33
C ALA A 66 -2.63 -4.11 -11.82
N ARG A 67 -3.37 -3.25 -12.55
CA ARG A 67 -4.74 -2.89 -12.20
C ARG A 67 -5.65 -4.12 -12.28
N VAL A 68 -6.25 -4.47 -11.15
CA VAL A 68 -7.12 -5.65 -11.02
C VAL A 68 -8.48 -5.24 -10.47
N PRO A 69 -9.51 -5.04 -11.32
CA PRO A 69 -10.82 -4.57 -10.89
C PRO A 69 -11.53 -5.56 -9.94
N ASP A 70 -11.22 -6.86 -10.07
CA ASP A 70 -11.74 -7.94 -9.20
C ASP A 70 -10.73 -8.33 -8.10
N ALA A 71 -10.03 -7.34 -7.52
CA ALA A 71 -9.16 -7.60 -6.38
C ALA A 71 -9.97 -8.08 -5.16
N PRO A 72 -9.40 -8.95 -4.30
CA PRO A 72 -9.99 -9.21 -2.98
C PRO A 72 -10.30 -7.91 -2.25
N SER A 73 -11.51 -7.82 -1.66
CA SER A 73 -12.01 -6.62 -1.01
C SER A 73 -12.16 -6.80 0.51
N HIS A 74 -11.95 -5.71 1.27
CA HIS A 74 -12.22 -5.63 2.70
C HIS A 74 -12.75 -4.21 3.03
N PRO A 75 -13.62 -4.00 4.05
CA PRO A 75 -14.14 -2.67 4.39
C PRO A 75 -13.07 -1.60 4.67
N ASP A 76 -11.91 -2.04 5.13
CA ASP A 76 -10.75 -1.19 5.44
C ASP A 76 -9.63 -1.26 4.38
N LEU A 77 -9.88 -1.90 3.23
CA LEU A 77 -8.99 -1.90 2.07
C LEU A 77 -9.66 -1.19 0.88
N SER A 78 -9.07 -0.09 0.44
CA SER A 78 -9.40 0.55 -0.83
C SER A 78 -8.33 0.22 -1.88
N VAL A 79 -8.72 -0.32 -3.04
CA VAL A 79 -7.80 -0.51 -4.16
C VAL A 79 -7.96 0.66 -5.12
N VAL A 80 -6.89 1.42 -5.29
CA VAL A 80 -6.87 2.64 -6.11
C VAL A 80 -6.15 2.33 -7.42
N ALA A 81 -6.90 2.31 -8.52
CA ALA A 81 -6.33 2.15 -9.85
C ALA A 81 -5.82 3.49 -10.39
N ALA A 82 -4.50 3.69 -10.39
CA ALA A 82 -3.87 4.87 -10.97
C ALA A 82 -4.12 4.92 -12.48
N SER A 83 -4.67 6.03 -12.97
CA SER A 83 -5.05 6.18 -14.38
C SER A 83 -3.84 6.33 -15.31
N ALA A 84 -2.77 6.98 -14.83
CA ALA A 84 -1.54 7.24 -15.58
C ALA A 84 -0.28 6.81 -14.82
N ASP A 85 0.04 7.48 -13.72
CA ASP A 85 1.27 7.32 -12.94
C ASP A 85 0.94 7.00 -11.48
N GLY A 86 1.49 5.90 -10.95
CA GLY A 86 1.33 5.49 -9.56
C GLY A 86 1.80 6.55 -8.58
N ASP A 87 2.94 7.19 -8.84
CA ASP A 87 3.51 8.20 -7.95
C ASP A 87 2.60 9.43 -7.81
N ALA A 88 2.12 9.96 -8.94
CA ALA A 88 1.17 11.07 -8.93
C ALA A 88 -0.13 10.72 -8.19
N ALA A 89 -0.64 9.50 -8.36
CA ALA A 89 -1.82 9.03 -7.63
C ALA A 89 -1.56 8.93 -6.12
N ILE A 90 -0.40 8.44 -5.70
CA ILE A 90 0.00 8.37 -4.29
C ILE A 90 0.12 9.76 -3.68
N VAL A 91 0.79 10.69 -4.37
CA VAL A 91 0.94 12.08 -3.89
C VAL A 91 -0.40 12.78 -3.75
N ALA A 92 -1.29 12.64 -4.74
CA ALA A 92 -2.63 13.20 -4.68
C ALA A 92 -3.41 12.63 -3.48
N LEU A 93 -3.42 11.30 -3.34
CA LEU A 93 -4.12 10.62 -2.27
C LEU A 93 -3.58 10.97 -0.87
N ALA A 94 -2.26 11.05 -0.71
CA ALA A 94 -1.64 11.48 0.55
C ALA A 94 -2.04 12.91 0.91
N GLY A 95 -2.13 13.81 -0.07
CA GLY A 95 -2.60 15.19 0.14
C GLY A 95 -4.09 15.25 0.55
N GLU A 96 -4.94 14.41 -0.04
CA GLU A 96 -6.37 14.32 0.30
C GLU A 96 -6.62 13.74 1.70
N LEU A 97 -5.86 12.71 2.10
CA LEU A 97 -5.96 12.06 3.41
C LEU A 97 -5.36 12.93 4.53
N GLY A 98 -4.42 13.80 4.18
CA GLY A 98 -3.85 14.82 5.06
C GLY A 98 -2.62 14.36 5.85
N PRO A 99 -2.08 15.26 6.70
CA PRO A 99 -0.86 15.02 7.46
C PRO A 99 -0.95 13.80 8.37
N GLY A 100 0.15 13.07 8.52
CA GLY A 100 0.23 11.84 9.32
C GLY A 100 -0.12 10.55 8.56
N THR A 101 -0.63 10.65 7.33
CA THR A 101 -0.75 9.51 6.41
C THR A 101 0.60 8.79 6.26
N LEU A 102 0.61 7.47 6.34
CA LEU A 102 1.82 6.67 6.10
C LEU A 102 1.85 6.20 4.64
N VAL A 103 2.96 6.45 3.94
CA VAL A 103 3.20 5.92 2.60
C VAL A 103 4.24 4.80 2.65
N VAL A 104 3.86 3.60 2.19
CA VAL A 104 4.76 2.44 2.09
C VAL A 104 5.37 2.40 0.69
N THR A 105 6.64 2.80 0.57
CA THR A 105 7.43 2.76 -0.67
C THR A 105 8.92 2.81 -0.36
N ALA A 106 9.76 2.24 -1.22
CA ALA A 106 11.22 2.39 -1.21
C ALA A 106 11.73 3.48 -2.16
N ASP A 107 10.87 4.09 -2.96
CA ASP A 107 11.27 5.15 -3.90
C ASP A 107 11.64 6.44 -3.15
N ARG A 108 12.86 6.93 -3.37
CA ARG A 108 13.37 8.11 -2.66
C ARG A 108 12.71 9.41 -3.15
N ALA A 109 12.47 9.55 -4.44
CA ALA A 109 11.86 10.74 -5.00
C ALA A 109 10.39 10.84 -4.57
N LEU A 110 9.67 9.72 -4.53
CA LEU A 110 8.30 9.69 -4.01
C LEU A 110 8.25 10.05 -2.51
N ARG A 111 9.17 9.51 -1.71
CA ARG A 111 9.29 9.84 -0.27
C ARG A 111 9.46 11.34 -0.05
N GLU A 112 10.37 11.97 -0.78
CA GLU A 112 10.60 13.42 -0.70
C GLU A 112 9.33 14.19 -1.03
N ARG A 113 8.59 13.78 -2.07
CA ARG A 113 7.35 14.45 -2.48
C ARG A 113 6.26 14.36 -1.42
N VAL A 114 6.03 13.18 -0.84
CA VAL A 114 4.96 13.01 0.17
C VAL A 114 5.33 13.60 1.54
N ASP A 115 6.61 13.69 1.87
CA ASP A 115 7.10 14.38 3.08
C ASP A 115 6.71 15.87 3.07
N THR A 116 6.74 16.53 1.91
CA THR A 116 6.27 17.92 1.77
C THR A 116 4.79 18.12 2.11
N LEU A 117 4.00 17.04 2.12
CA LEU A 117 2.58 17.03 2.49
C LEU A 117 2.35 16.69 3.98
N GLY A 118 3.43 16.45 4.74
CA GLY A 118 3.37 15.99 6.12
C GLY A 118 3.06 14.50 6.26
N ALA A 119 3.24 13.70 5.21
CA ALA A 119 3.12 12.25 5.27
C ALA A 119 4.37 11.63 5.92
N ARG A 120 4.19 10.51 6.62
CA ARG A 120 5.29 9.65 7.07
C ARG A 120 5.57 8.59 6.01
N THR A 121 6.75 7.96 6.05
CA THR A 121 7.11 6.92 5.08
C THR A 121 7.66 5.67 5.76
N ALA A 122 7.37 4.51 5.19
CA ALA A 122 7.94 3.22 5.57
C ALA A 122 8.41 2.45 4.34
N GLY A 123 9.38 1.56 4.50
CA GLY A 123 9.81 0.68 3.42
C GLY A 123 8.88 -0.53 3.25
N PRO A 124 8.88 -1.18 2.07
CA PRO A 124 8.12 -2.41 1.83
C PRO A 124 8.35 -3.49 2.88
N SER A 125 9.58 -3.62 3.40
CA SER A 125 9.92 -4.62 4.41
C SER A 125 9.08 -4.54 5.68
N ALA A 126 8.66 -3.35 6.11
CA ALA A 126 7.82 -3.17 7.31
C ALA A 126 6.44 -3.81 7.12
N LEU A 127 5.80 -3.54 5.98
CA LEU A 127 4.54 -4.17 5.59
C LEU A 127 4.72 -5.68 5.39
N LEU A 128 5.74 -6.06 4.63
CA LEU A 128 5.99 -7.43 4.21
C LEU A 128 6.32 -8.38 5.38
N ALA A 129 6.82 -7.86 6.51
CA ALA A 129 7.09 -8.65 7.72
C ALA A 129 5.81 -9.15 8.42
N VAL A 130 4.67 -8.53 8.13
CA VAL A 130 3.37 -8.87 8.74
C VAL A 130 2.36 -9.43 7.74
N LEU A 131 2.72 -9.54 6.47
CA LEU A 131 1.91 -10.23 5.48
C LEU A 131 2.27 -11.72 5.45
N THR A 132 1.27 -12.57 5.60
CA THR A 132 1.40 -14.03 5.41
C THR A 132 1.82 -14.33 3.97
N PRO A 133 2.70 -15.32 3.71
CA PRO A 133 3.07 -15.76 2.37
C PRO A 133 1.88 -16.17 1.50
#